data_AF-A0A645HQT2-F1
#
_entry.id   AF-A0A645HQT2-F1
#
_cell.length_a   1.000
_cell.length_b   1.000
_cell.length_c   1.000
_cell.angle_alpha   90.00
_cell.angle_beta   90.00
_cell.angle_gamma   90.00
#
_symmetry.space_group_name_H-M   'P 1'
#
loop_
_entity.id
_entity.type
_entity.pdbx_description
1 polymer ?
#
loop_
_entity_poly.entity_id
_entity_poly.type
_entity_poly.pdbx_seq_one_letter_code
_entity_poly.pdbx_strand_id
1 'polypeptide(L)' 'MECDLRGMALDEELMELDRYLDLAIMSGLHEVSIIHGKGTGTLRTGIQRHLKGLRQVNSYRLGLYGEGEDGVTVVELK' A
#
# COMPACT_ATOMS: atom_id res chain seq x y z
N MET A 1 -2.96 -10.04 -3.67
CA MET A 1 -2.41 -10.26 -2.32
C MET A 1 -2.71 -9.00 -1.51
N GLU A 2 -2.90 -9.11 -0.20
CA GLU A 2 -3.26 -7.98 0.68
C GLU A 2 -2.25 -7.85 1.83
N CYS A 3 -1.91 -6.62 2.18
CA CYS A 3 -1.07 -6.29 3.35
C CYS A 3 -1.88 -5.42 4.31
N ASP A 4 -2.12 -5.90 5.54
CA ASP A 4 -2.83 -5.17 6.59
C ASP A 4 -1.84 -4.52 7.56
N LEU A 5 -1.85 -3.20 7.59
CA LEU A 5 -0.90 -2.39 8.35
C LEU A 5 -1.57 -1.65 9.53
N ARG A 6 -2.88 -1.85 9.73
CA ARG A 6 -3.66 -1.10 10.74
C ARG A 6 -3.10 -1.26 12.15
N GLY A 7 -2.91 -0.13 12.83
CA GLY A 7 -2.53 -0.08 14.24
C GLY A 7 -1.03 -0.08 14.52
N MET A 8 -0.19 -0.10 13.47
CA MET A 8 1.26 0.06 13.58
C MET A 8 1.68 1.54 13.61
N ALA A 9 2.87 1.82 14.14
CA ALA A 9 3.47 3.14 13.97
C ALA A 9 3.87 3.35 12.50
N LEU A 10 3.82 4.61 12.03
CA LEU A 10 4.05 4.91 10.62
C LEU A 10 5.39 4.38 10.10
N ASP A 11 6.46 4.50 10.89
CA ASP A 11 7.79 4.04 10.46
C ASP A 11 7.89 2.51 10.36
N GLU A 12 7.17 1.78 11.22
CA GLU A 12 7.08 0.31 11.18
C GLU A 12 6.26 -0.16 9.96
N GLU A 13 5.15 0.53 9.66
CA GLU A 13 4.34 0.24 8.46
C GLU A 13 5.14 0.37 7.17
N LEU A 14 5.96 1.42 7.05
CA LEU A 14 6.72 1.65 5.81
C LEU A 14 7.75 0.55 5.56
N MET A 15 8.37 0.03 6.62
CA MET A 15 9.30 -1.08 6.52
C MET A 15 8.60 -2.38 6.08
N GLU A 16 7.43 -2.67 6.64
CA GLU A 16 6.63 -3.83 6.22
C GLU A 16 6.07 -3.68 4.80
N LEU A 17 5.68 -2.45 4.42
CA LEU A 17 5.25 -2.14 3.06
C LEU A 17 6.36 -2.43 2.05
N ASP A 18 7.59 -1.97 2.31
CA ASP A 18 8.73 -2.22 1.41
C ASP A 18 8.97 -3.72 1.24
N ARG A 19 9.02 -4.46 2.34
CA ARG A 19 9.18 -5.92 2.34
C ARG A 19 8.06 -6.61 1.54
N TYR A 20 6.84 -6.13 1.69
CA TYR A 20 5.68 -6.66 0.99
C TYR A 20 5.74 -6.41 -0.52
N LEU A 21 6.11 -5.20 -0.94
CA LEU A 21 6.25 -4.86 -2.35
C LEU A 21 7.34 -5.68 -3.02
N ASP A 22 8.48 -5.87 -2.36
CA ASP A 22 9.57 -6.71 -2.88
C ASP A 22 9.11 -8.17 -3.09
N LEU A 23 8.40 -8.75 -2.12
CA LEU A 23 7.83 -10.10 -2.25
C LEU A 23 6.81 -10.20 -3.39
N ALA A 24 5.97 -9.17 -3.56
CA ALA A 24 4.98 -9.13 -4.63
C ALA A 24 5.65 -9.13 -6.02
N ILE A 25 6.71 -8.33 -6.19
CA ILE A 25 7.49 -8.26 -7.42
C ILE A 25 8.18 -9.59 -7.69
N MET A 26 8.84 -10.17 -6.68
CA MET A 26 9.48 -11.48 -6.80
C MET A 26 8.49 -12.60 -7.16
N SER A 27 7.23 -12.45 -6.75
CA SER A 27 6.15 -13.38 -7.06
C SER A 27 5.49 -13.12 -8.43
N GLY A 28 5.96 -12.12 -9.18
CA GLY A 28 5.41 -11.74 -10.49
C GLY A 28 4.02 -11.10 -10.41
N LEU A 29 3.67 -10.49 -9.28
CA LEU A 29 2.42 -9.75 -9.14
C LEU A 29 2.55 -8.37 -9.78
N HIS A 30 1.55 -7.99 -10.57
CA HIS A 30 1.47 -6.67 -11.20
C HIS A 30 0.58 -5.69 -10.42
N GLU A 31 -0.22 -6.19 -9.47
CA GLU A 31 -1.12 -5.39 -8.67
C GLU A 31 -1.20 -5.94 -7.23
N VAL A 32 -1.20 -5.03 -6.26
CA VAL A 32 -1.36 -5.35 -4.84
C VAL A 32 -2.26 -4.35 -4.14
N SER A 33 -2.89 -4.79 -3.05
CA SER A 33 -3.72 -3.93 -2.19
C SER A 33 -3.07 -3.76 -0.81
N ILE A 34 -3.05 -2.52 -0.32
CA ILE A 34 -2.52 -2.13 0.99
C ILE A 34 -3.67 -1.61 1.85
N ILE A 35 -3.97 -2.31 2.93
CA ILE A 35 -5.05 -1.98 3.86
C ILE A 35 -4.45 -1.18 5.02
N HIS A 36 -4.70 0.13 5.01
CA HIS A 36 -4.27 1.06 6.06
C HIS A 36 -5.42 1.57 6.92
N GLY A 37 -6.67 1.23 6.55
CA GLY A 37 -7.87 1.70 7.22
C GLY A 37 -8.20 3.18 6.92
N LYS A 38 -9.41 3.60 7.31
CA LYS A 38 -9.94 4.95 7.03
C LYS A 38 -9.39 5.97 8.04
N GLY A 39 -9.56 5.71 9.34
CA GLY A 39 -8.96 6.46 10.45
C GLY A 39 -8.96 7.98 10.27
N THR A 40 -7.85 8.63 10.67
CA THR A 40 -7.57 10.05 10.41
C THR A 40 -6.97 10.30 9.02
N GLY A 41 -6.68 9.24 8.25
CA GLY A 41 -5.97 9.31 6.98
C GLY A 41 -4.45 9.55 7.10
N THR A 42 -3.88 9.48 8.31
CA THR A 42 -2.43 9.63 8.53
C THR A 42 -1.64 8.55 7.80
N LEU A 43 -2.03 7.27 7.98
CA LEU A 43 -1.36 6.13 7.36
C LEU A 43 -1.49 6.17 5.83
N ARG A 44 -2.70 6.44 5.32
CA ARG A 44 -2.95 6.70 3.89
C ARG A 44 -1.96 7.72 3.31
N THR A 45 -1.82 8.87 3.98
CA THR A 45 -0.96 9.96 3.49
C THR A 45 0.52 9.57 3.52
N GLY A 46 0.96 8.91 4.58
CA GLY A 46 2.33 8.43 4.72
C GLY A 46 2.69 7.38 3.66
N ILE A 47 1.83 6.36 3.50
CA ILE A 47 1.99 5.30 2.50
C ILE A 47 2.03 5.90 1.09
N GLN A 48 1.05 6.72 0.70
CA GLN A 48 1.03 7.32 -0.64
C GLN A 48 2.25 8.21 -0.92
N ARG A 49 2.73 8.94 0.10
CA ARG A 49 3.96 9.73 -0.01
C ARG A 49 5.18 8.84 -0.23
N HIS A 50 5.25 7.71 0.47
CA HIS A 50 6.34 6.74 0.33
C HIS A 50 6.33 6.09 -1.06
N LEU A 51 5.17 5.59 -1.50
CA LEU A 51 4.98 4.96 -2.82
C LEU A 51 5.43 5.86 -3.97
N LYS A 52 5.23 7.18 -3.87
CA LYS A 52 5.66 8.17 -4.88
C LYS A 52 7.18 8.18 -5.11
N GLY A 53 7.98 7.75 -4.13
CA GLY A 53 9.43 7.67 -4.23
C GLY A 53 9.96 6.35 -4.80
N LEU A 54 9.12 5.32 -4.90
CA LEU A 54 9.54 3.97 -5.26
C LEU A 54 9.54 3.78 -6.77
N ARG A 55 10.68 3.31 -7.31
CA ARG A 55 10.82 3.09 -8.76
C ARG A 55 10.05 1.88 -9.25
N GLN A 56 9.80 0.90 -8.39
CA GLN A 56 9.01 -0.29 -8.72
C GLN A 56 7.50 -0.03 -8.85
N VAL A 57 7.02 1.12 -8.37
CA VAL A 57 5.61 1.49 -8.47
C VAL A 57 5.36 2.16 -9.81
N ASN A 58 4.36 1.68 -10.55
CA ASN A 58 3.89 2.29 -11.78
C ASN A 58 2.83 3.36 -11.48
N SER A 59 1.80 2.99 -10.72
CA SER A 59 0.71 3.88 -10.31
C SER A 59 0.11 3.41 -8.99
N TYR A 60 -0.66 4.27 -8.33
CA TYR A 60 -1.46 3.89 -7.17
C TYR A 60 -2.76 4.70 -7.12
N ARG A 61 -3.81 4.09 -6.57
CA ARG A 61 -5.14 4.69 -6.40
C ARG A 61 -5.77 4.26 -5.10
N LEU A 62 -6.82 4.96 -4.67
CA LEU A 62 -7.69 4.45 -3.62
C LEU A 62 -8.48 3.23 -4.11
N GLY A 63 -8.88 2.39 -3.17
CA GLY A 63 -9.80 1.30 -3.41
C GLY A 63 -11.14 1.83 -3.96
N LEU A 64 -11.79 1.02 -4.78
CA LEU A 64 -13.15 1.26 -5.26
C LEU A 64 -14.17 0.56 -4.35
N TYR A 65 -15.44 0.71 -4.69
CA TYR A 65 -16.52 -0.02 -4.03
C TYR A 65 -16.28 -1.53 -4.11
N GLY A 66 -16.26 -2.20 -2.95
CA GLY A 66 -15.93 -3.63 -2.83
C GLY A 66 -14.45 -3.94 -2.57
N GLU A 67 -13.53 -2.98 -2.74
CA GLU A 67 -12.08 -3.14 -2.47
C GLU A 67 -11.65 -2.52 -1.13
N GLY A 68 -12.58 -1.94 -0.36
CA GLY A 68 -12.29 -1.25 0.91
C GLY A 68 -12.22 0.29 0.81
N GLU A 69 -12.48 0.85 -0.37
CA GLU A 69 -12.62 2.29 -0.61
C GLU A 69 -11.42 3.10 -0.07
N ASP A 70 -11.68 4.21 0.63
CA ASP A 70 -10.69 5.07 1.26
C ASP A 70 -9.79 4.39 2.31
N GLY A 71 -10.12 3.15 2.72
CA GLY A 71 -9.33 2.37 3.66
C GLY A 71 -8.22 1.55 3.02
N VAL A 72 -8.16 1.54 1.68
CA VAL A 72 -7.25 0.71 0.90
C VAL A 72 -6.57 1.56 -0.18
N THR A 73 -5.28 1.33 -0.39
CA THR A 73 -4.54 1.84 -1.54
C THR A 73 -4.17 0.66 -2.43
N VAL A 74 -4.63 0.69 -3.67
CA VAL A 74 -4.29 -0.29 -4.72
C VAL A 74 -3.07 0.24 -5.48
N VAL A 75 -2.06 -0.61 -5.67
CA VAL A 75 -0.77 -0.26 -6.27
C VAL A 75 -0.52 -1.14 -7.47
N GLU A 76 -0.24 -0.51 -8.60
CA GLU A 76 0.28 -1.17 -9.80
C GLU A 76 1.81 -1.19 -9.76
N LEU A 77 2.38 -2.37 -9.97
CA LEU A 77 3.82 -2.62 -9.96
C LEU A 77 4.34 -2.76 -11.39
N LYS A 78 5.63 -2.46 -11.58
CA LYS A 78 6.33 -2.59 -12.87
C LYS A 78 6.75 -4.02 -13.19
#